data_AF-D5CQK5-F1
#
_entry.id   AF-D5CQK5-F1
#
_cell.length_a   1.000
_cell.length_b   1.000
_cell.length_c   1.000
_cell.angle_alpha   90.00
_cell.angle_beta   90.00
_cell.angle_gamma   90.00
#
_symmetry.space_group_name_H-M   'P 1'
#
loop_
_entity.id
_entity.type
_entity.pdbx_description
1 polymer ?
#
loop_
_entity_poly.entity_id
_entity_poly.type
_entity_poly.pdbx_seq_one_letter_code
_entity_poly.pdbx_strand_id
1 'polypeptide(L)'
;MHSVDPAVFHERLKGTFTGMLQWQQLDALWARAKSGTWYFYQLGEELPVEALNGDELARRIDALDALLRRDHDYSYCGIVYADDAEHPTLIKVYDPNNMGSSCSGKAAPSPPGWILSTIPPALIETHASTPNNRRRWWQLFAK
;
A
#
# COMPACT_ATOMS: atom_id res chain seq x y z
N MET A 1 -23.18 -8.17 -8.56
CA MET A 1 -21.84 -7.54 -8.58
C MET A 1 -21.99 -6.22 -7.83
N HIS A 2 -21.72 -6.20 -6.53
CA HIS A 2 -21.93 -5.00 -5.72
C HIS A 2 -20.75 -4.05 -5.97
N SER A 3 -20.95 -3.06 -6.84
CA SER A 3 -20.02 -1.93 -6.93
C SER A 3 -20.09 -1.20 -5.59
N VAL A 4 -19.02 -1.27 -4.80
CA VAL A 4 -18.88 -0.41 -3.63
C VAL A 4 -18.80 1.03 -4.13
N ASP A 5 -19.54 1.94 -3.50
CA ASP A 5 -19.49 3.37 -3.82
C ASP A 5 -18.04 3.88 -3.64
N PRO A 6 -17.41 4.47 -4.67
CA PRO A 6 -16.08 5.07 -4.58
C PRO A 6 -15.89 5.98 -3.36
N ALA A 7 -16.97 6.66 -2.93
CA ALA A 7 -16.94 7.52 -1.74
C ALA A 7 -16.56 6.75 -0.47
N VAL A 8 -16.97 5.49 -0.31
CA VAL A 8 -16.64 4.67 0.86
C VAL A 8 -15.13 4.45 0.97
N PHE A 9 -14.47 4.17 -0.16
CA PHE A 9 -13.02 4.02 -0.18
C PHE A 9 -12.30 5.33 0.12
N HIS A 10 -12.74 6.44 -0.49
CA HIS A 10 -12.16 7.76 -0.24
C HIS A 10 -12.34 8.23 1.20
N GLU A 11 -13.46 7.93 1.85
CA GLU A 11 -13.66 8.24 3.27
C GLU A 11 -12.73 7.42 4.17
N ARG A 12 -12.55 6.11 3.90
CA ARG A 12 -11.55 5.29 4.63
C ARG A 12 -10.13 5.84 4.48
N LEU A 13 -9.78 6.35 3.29
CA LEU A 13 -8.46 6.97 3.06
C LEU A 13 -8.22 8.22 3.91
N LYS A 14 -9.27 8.94 4.31
CA LYS A 14 -9.18 10.13 5.16
C LYS A 14 -9.17 9.80 6.65
N GLY A 15 -9.37 8.53 7.02
CA GLY A 15 -9.38 8.08 8.41
C GLY A 15 -8.02 8.20 9.11
N THR A 16 -8.02 7.85 10.40
CA THR A 16 -6.79 7.76 11.20
C THR A 16 -6.03 6.49 10.85
N PHE A 17 -4.70 6.59 10.82
CA PHE A 17 -3.83 5.45 10.59
C PHE A 17 -2.75 5.35 11.65
N THR A 18 -2.41 4.11 12.01
CA THR A 18 -1.29 3.75 12.86
C THR A 18 -0.09 3.39 11.99
N GLY A 19 1.05 4.03 12.23
CA GLY A 19 2.30 3.72 11.53
C GLY A 19 3.01 2.51 12.12
N MET A 20 3.49 1.61 11.25
CA MET A 20 4.41 0.54 11.63
C MET A 20 5.81 1.14 11.69
N LEU A 21 6.22 1.60 12.87
CA LEU A 21 7.51 2.28 13.07
C LEU A 21 8.66 1.29 13.02
N GLN A 22 8.51 0.10 13.58
CA GLN A 22 9.54 -0.94 13.63
C GLN A 22 9.26 -2.05 12.62
N TRP A 23 10.32 -2.67 12.11
CA TRP A 23 10.20 -3.79 11.17
C TRP A 23 9.39 -4.97 11.74
N GLN A 24 9.50 -5.24 13.04
CA GLN A 24 8.71 -6.30 13.69
C GLN A 24 7.21 -6.00 13.72
N GLN A 25 6.83 -4.71 13.77
CA GLN A 25 5.42 -4.31 13.66
C GLN A 25 4.91 -4.57 12.24
N LEU A 26 5.75 -4.31 11.22
CA LEU A 26 5.44 -4.64 9.83
C LEU A 26 5.29 -6.15 9.64
N ASP A 27 6.20 -6.96 10.20
CA ASP A 27 6.12 -8.43 10.14
C ASP A 27 4.80 -8.94 10.71
N ALA A 28 4.39 -8.40 11.85
CA ALA A 28 3.12 -8.75 12.49
C ALA A 28 1.90 -8.30 11.66
N LEU A 29 1.96 -7.12 11.03
CA LEU A 29 0.90 -6.65 10.13
C LEU A 29 0.79 -7.56 8.89
N TRP A 30 1.91 -7.94 8.29
CA TRP A 30 1.95 -8.85 7.13
C TRP A 30 1.41 -10.24 7.45
N ALA A 31 1.72 -10.79 8.62
CA ALA A 31 1.13 -12.06 9.04
C ALA A 31 -0.41 -12.00 9.06
N ARG A 32 -0.99 -10.89 9.53
CA ARG A 32 -2.45 -10.67 9.54
C ARG A 32 -2.99 -10.43 8.13
N ALA A 33 -2.31 -9.62 7.31
CA ALA A 33 -2.76 -9.33 5.96
C ALA A 33 -2.80 -10.60 5.09
N LYS A 34 -1.78 -11.45 5.18
CA LYS A 34 -1.66 -12.70 4.40
C LYS A 34 -2.77 -13.73 4.68
N SER A 35 -3.40 -13.70 5.86
CA SER A 35 -4.53 -14.59 6.16
C SER A 35 -5.88 -14.06 5.66
N GLY A 36 -5.91 -12.83 5.14
CA GLY A 36 -7.12 -12.17 4.66
C GLY A 36 -7.36 -12.30 3.16
N THR A 37 -8.31 -11.50 2.69
CA THR A 37 -8.61 -11.30 1.27
C THR A 37 -8.52 -9.81 0.96
N TRP A 38 -7.68 -9.43 0.00
CA TRP A 38 -7.27 -8.05 -0.21
C TRP A 38 -7.19 -7.69 -1.68
N TYR A 39 -7.76 -6.55 -2.05
CA TYR A 39 -7.40 -5.86 -3.28
C TYR A 39 -6.02 -5.26 -3.10
N PHE A 40 -5.08 -5.64 -3.96
CA PHE A 40 -3.73 -5.09 -3.99
C PHE A 40 -3.63 -4.11 -5.15
N TYR A 41 -3.47 -2.83 -4.84
CA TYR A 41 -3.46 -1.74 -5.81
C TYR A 41 -2.13 -0.98 -5.77
N GLN A 42 -1.46 -0.88 -6.92
CA GLN A 42 -0.36 0.07 -7.12
C GLN A 42 -0.92 1.36 -7.71
N LEU A 43 -0.63 2.51 -7.08
CA LEU A 43 -1.12 3.79 -7.56
C LEU A 43 -0.59 4.08 -8.97
N GLY A 44 -1.48 4.55 -9.85
CA GLY A 44 -1.19 4.87 -11.24
C GLY A 44 -1.31 3.68 -12.21
N GLU A 45 -1.63 2.49 -11.72
CA GLU A 45 -1.97 1.31 -12.53
C GLU A 45 -3.50 1.15 -12.61
N GLU A 46 -3.97 0.18 -13.41
CA GLU A 46 -5.40 -0.14 -13.48
C GLU A 46 -5.93 -0.67 -12.13
N LEU A 47 -7.20 -0.36 -11.81
CA LEU A 47 -7.81 -0.81 -10.57
C LEU A 47 -7.96 -2.34 -10.56
N PRO A 48 -7.55 -3.04 -9.49
CA PRO A 48 -7.76 -4.48 -9.39
C PRO A 48 -9.24 -4.80 -9.36
N VAL A 49 -9.68 -5.69 -10.26
CA VAL A 49 -11.08 -6.15 -10.35
C VAL A 49 -11.38 -7.29 -9.38
N GLU A 50 -10.35 -8.00 -8.92
CA GLU A 50 -10.46 -9.14 -8.01
C GLU A 50 -9.57 -8.96 -6.78
N ALA A 51 -10.07 -9.44 -5.65
CA ALA A 51 -9.27 -9.53 -4.42
C ALA A 51 -8.43 -10.80 -4.43
N LEU A 52 -7.22 -10.69 -3.89
CA LEU A 52 -6.27 -11.77 -3.74
C LEU A 52 -6.40 -12.40 -2.35
N ASN A 53 -6.09 -13.69 -2.26
CA ASN A 53 -6.00 -14.43 -1.00
C ASN A 53 -4.98 -15.57 -1.15
N GLY A 54 -4.73 -16.29 -0.05
CA GLY A 54 -3.87 -17.48 -0.04
C GLY A 54 -2.46 -17.21 -0.57
N ASP A 55 -1.92 -18.17 -1.30
CA ASP A 55 -0.53 -18.14 -1.78
C ASP A 55 -0.23 -16.95 -2.71
N GLU A 56 -1.21 -16.52 -3.51
CA GLU A 56 -0.99 -15.40 -4.42
C GLU A 56 -0.85 -14.08 -3.67
N LEU A 57 -1.73 -13.84 -2.69
CA LEU A 57 -1.60 -12.67 -1.83
C LEU A 57 -0.28 -12.71 -1.06
N ALA A 58 0.08 -13.87 -0.50
CA ALA A 58 1.32 -14.04 0.24
C ALA A 58 2.55 -13.68 -0.61
N ARG A 59 2.63 -14.19 -1.85
CA ARG A 59 3.71 -13.88 -2.79
C ARG A 59 3.81 -12.39 -3.08
N ARG A 60 2.70 -11.70 -3.31
CA ARG A 60 2.73 -10.24 -3.58
C ARG A 60 3.15 -9.43 -2.36
N ILE A 61 2.70 -9.81 -1.17
CA ILE A 61 3.12 -9.16 0.08
C ILE A 61 4.62 -9.40 0.31
N ASP A 62 5.12 -10.62 0.10
CA ASP A 62 6.55 -10.93 0.24
C ASP A 62 7.42 -10.15 -0.74
N ALA A 63 6.96 -10.04 -1.99
CA ALA A 63 7.67 -9.24 -2.99
C ALA A 63 7.71 -7.75 -2.62
N LEU A 64 6.62 -7.21 -2.05
CA LEU A 64 6.56 -5.84 -1.59
C LEU A 64 7.46 -5.63 -0.37
N ASP A 65 7.39 -6.51 0.62
CA ASP A 65 8.24 -6.47 1.81
C ASP A 65 9.73 -6.48 1.45
N ALA A 66 10.14 -7.38 0.56
CA ALA A 66 11.51 -7.45 0.06
C ALA A 66 11.94 -6.16 -0.67
N LEU A 67 11.02 -5.54 -1.44
CA LEU A 67 11.28 -4.25 -2.08
C LEU A 67 11.47 -3.15 -1.03
N LEU A 68 10.61 -3.06 -0.02
CA LEU A 68 10.67 -2.04 1.02
C LEU A 68 11.97 -2.17 1.83
N ARG A 69 12.32 -3.39 2.26
CA ARG A 69 13.54 -3.64 3.05
C ARG A 69 14.83 -3.37 2.28
N ARG A 70 14.83 -3.61 0.96
CA ARG A 70 15.98 -3.35 0.10
C ARG A 70 16.17 -1.85 -0.16
N ASP A 71 15.07 -1.13 -0.37
CA ASP A 71 15.13 0.27 -0.83
C ASP A 71 15.00 1.28 0.33
N HIS A 72 14.75 0.83 1.57
CA HIS A 72 14.65 1.68 2.75
C HIS A 72 15.92 1.59 3.60
N ASP A 73 16.82 2.55 3.43
CA ASP A 73 18.14 2.59 4.09
C ASP A 73 18.10 2.87 5.61
N TYR A 74 16.92 2.89 6.23
CA TYR A 74 16.76 3.15 7.66
C TYR A 74 16.58 1.85 8.46
N SER A 75 17.04 1.86 9.71
CA SER A 75 16.90 0.71 10.63
C SER A 75 15.48 0.52 11.16
N TYR A 76 14.56 1.42 10.81
CA TYR A 76 13.15 1.40 11.18
C TYR A 76 12.30 1.35 9.90
N CYS A 77 10.99 1.06 10.00
CA CYS A 77 10.07 1.02 8.86
C CYS A 77 9.47 2.40 8.60
N GLY A 78 8.50 2.86 9.39
CA GLY A 78 7.95 4.23 9.29
C GLY A 78 7.28 4.61 7.97
N ILE A 79 7.08 3.66 7.05
CA ILE A 79 6.55 3.87 5.69
C ILE A 79 5.30 3.05 5.39
N VAL A 80 4.82 2.28 6.37
CA VAL A 80 3.60 1.47 6.26
C VAL A 80 2.64 1.88 7.35
N TYR A 81 1.39 2.06 6.97
CA TYR A 81 0.33 2.57 7.84
C TYR A 81 -0.93 1.74 7.66
N ALA A 82 -1.56 1.33 8.76
CA ALA A 82 -2.84 0.61 8.75
C ALA A 82 -3.91 1.43 9.48
N ASP A 83 -5.16 1.35 9.04
CA ASP A 83 -6.30 1.97 9.72
C ASP A 83 -6.49 1.40 11.13
N ASP A 84 -6.28 0.09 11.29
CA ASP A 84 -6.20 -0.61 12.56
C ASP A 84 -4.99 -1.58 12.52
N ALA A 85 -4.18 -1.61 13.57
CA ALA A 85 -2.97 -2.43 13.61
C ALA A 85 -3.26 -3.93 13.88
N GLU A 86 -4.38 -4.24 14.55
CA GLU A 86 -4.77 -5.57 14.95
C GLU A 86 -5.79 -6.18 13.99
N HIS A 87 -6.69 -5.36 13.44
CA HIS A 87 -7.74 -5.75 12.51
C HIS A 87 -7.75 -4.85 11.26
N PRO A 88 -6.66 -4.83 10.47
CA PRO A 88 -6.52 -3.90 9.36
C PRO A 88 -7.60 -4.14 8.30
N THR A 89 -8.17 -3.05 7.79
CA THR A 89 -9.06 -3.07 6.62
C THR A 89 -8.53 -2.25 5.46
N LEU A 90 -7.56 -1.39 5.72
CA LEU A 90 -6.89 -0.54 4.75
C LEU A 90 -5.43 -0.31 5.16
N ILE A 91 -4.50 -0.64 4.26
CA ILE A 91 -3.06 -0.46 4.48
C ILE A 91 -2.51 0.45 3.38
N LYS A 92 -1.79 1.49 3.78
CA LYS A 92 -1.05 2.41 2.90
C LYS A 92 0.43 2.10 3.00
N VAL A 93 1.08 1.97 1.86
CA VAL A 93 2.52 1.72 1.77
C VAL A 93 3.15 2.82 0.94
N TYR A 94 4.11 3.53 1.53
CA TYR A 94 4.83 4.63 0.90
C TYR A 94 6.14 4.11 0.31
N ASP A 95 6.46 4.59 -0.90
CA ASP A 95 7.71 4.24 -1.57
C ASP A 95 8.90 4.91 -0.86
N PRO A 96 9.91 4.16 -0.38
CA PRO A 96 11.10 4.73 0.22
C PRO A 96 11.78 5.81 -0.64
N ASN A 97 11.72 5.66 -1.96
CA ASN A 97 12.36 6.57 -2.90
C ASN A 97 11.62 7.90 -3.08
N ASN A 98 10.40 8.06 -2.52
CA ASN A 98 9.60 9.27 -2.61
C ASN A 98 9.65 10.13 -1.33
N MET A 99 10.38 9.71 -0.30
CA MET A 99 10.41 10.42 1.01
C MET A 99 11.33 11.63 1.06
N GLY A 100 12.21 11.82 0.07
CA GLY A 100 13.22 12.89 0.07
C GLY A 100 12.70 14.30 -0.29
N SER A 101 11.47 14.43 -0.76
CA SER A 101 10.91 15.70 -1.28
C SER A 101 10.00 16.47 -0.30
N SER A 102 9.76 15.94 0.90
CA SER A 102 8.71 16.46 1.81
C SER A 102 9.23 17.38 2.94
N CYS A 103 10.53 17.68 3.01
CA CYS A 103 11.09 18.54 4.06
C CYS A 103 10.81 20.05 3.89
N SER A 104 10.10 20.48 2.85
CA SER A 104 9.56 21.85 2.78
C SER A 104 8.10 21.84 3.25
N GLY A 105 7.82 22.41 4.41
CA GLY A 105 6.51 22.42 5.09
C GLY A 105 5.33 23.10 4.36
N LYS A 106 5.37 23.18 3.02
CA LYS A 106 4.28 23.68 2.15
C LYS A 106 3.89 22.68 1.04
N ALA A 107 4.56 21.54 0.91
CA ALA A 107 4.22 20.53 -0.11
C ALA A 107 3.12 19.60 0.40
N ALA A 108 2.18 19.25 -0.48
CA ALA A 108 1.20 18.21 -0.19
C ALA A 108 1.93 16.88 0.13
N PRO A 109 1.41 16.06 1.06
CA PRO A 109 2.00 14.76 1.35
C PRO A 109 2.15 13.94 0.08
N SER A 110 3.29 13.27 -0.09
CA SER A 110 3.47 12.30 -1.18
C SER A 110 2.35 11.25 -1.10
N PRO A 111 1.70 10.86 -2.20
CA PRO A 111 0.73 9.78 -2.18
C PRO A 111 1.41 8.44 -1.82
N PRO A 112 0.66 7.45 -1.30
CA PRO A 112 1.20 6.10 -1.15
C PRO A 112 1.61 5.51 -2.51
N GLY A 113 2.57 4.60 -2.52
CA GLY A 113 2.91 3.82 -3.72
C GLY A 113 1.95 2.66 -3.93
N TRP A 114 1.52 2.02 -2.83
CA TRP A 114 0.63 0.87 -2.84
C TRP A 114 -0.43 0.97 -1.75
N ILE A 115 -1.58 0.34 -2.03
CA ILE A 115 -2.70 0.19 -1.10
C ILE A 115 -3.13 -1.27 -1.10
N LEU A 116 -3.34 -1.81 0.10
CA LEU A 116 -4.12 -3.03 0.29
C LEU A 116 -5.47 -2.62 0.91
N SER A 117 -6.58 -3.05 0.32
CA SER A 117 -7.92 -2.80 0.85
C SER A 117 -8.80 -4.06 0.87
N THR A 118 -9.64 -4.20 1.90
CA THR A 118 -10.65 -5.26 1.97
C THR A 118 -11.89 -4.98 1.13
N ILE A 119 -12.03 -3.76 0.61
CA ILE A 119 -13.09 -3.35 -0.33
C ILE A 119 -12.46 -2.99 -1.68
N PRO A 120 -13.21 -3.03 -2.80
CA PRO A 120 -12.72 -2.57 -4.09
C PRO A 120 -12.17 -1.14 -3.98
N PRO A 121 -10.93 -0.89 -4.44
CA PRO A 121 -10.37 0.44 -4.41
C PRO A 121 -11.02 1.33 -5.47
N ALA A 122 -10.96 2.64 -5.25
CA ALA A 122 -11.31 3.65 -6.25
C ALA A 122 -10.05 4.40 -6.71
N LEU A 123 -10.16 5.06 -7.86
CA LEU A 123 -9.07 5.88 -8.39
C LEU A 123 -8.69 6.95 -7.37
N ILE A 124 -7.38 7.12 -7.17
CA ILE A 124 -6.80 8.21 -6.39
C ILE A 124 -6.09 9.10 -7.38
N GLU A 125 -6.57 10.33 -7.54
CA GLU A 125 -5.94 11.30 -8.42
C GLU A 125 -4.55 11.64 -7.85
N THR A 126 -3.51 11.38 -8.65
CA THR A 126 -2.15 11.79 -8.36
C THR A 126 -1.60 12.51 -9.58
N HIS A 127 -0.98 13.66 -9.35
CA HIS A 127 -0.26 14.40 -10.40
C HIS A 127 1.14 13.83 -10.66
N ALA A 128 1.62 12.91 -9.81
CA ALA A 128 2.94 12.30 -9.94
C ALA A 128 2.85 10.99 -10.73
N SER A 129 3.69 10.86 -11.76
CA SER A 129 3.82 9.62 -12.53
C SER A 129 4.56 8.56 -11.72
N THR A 130 4.04 7.33 -11.71
CA THR A 130 4.72 6.17 -11.10
C THR A 130 6.08 5.92 -11.76
N PRO A 131 7.19 5.86 -11.00
CA PRO A 131 8.52 5.64 -11.54
C PRO A 131 8.65 4.33 -12.34
N ASN A 132 9.46 4.33 -13.41
CA ASN A 132 9.59 3.19 -14.33
C ASN A 132 10.06 1.89 -13.66
N ASN A 133 10.91 1.97 -12.63
CA ASN A 133 11.32 0.80 -11.85
C ASN A 133 10.14 0.17 -11.08
N ARG A 134 9.21 0.99 -10.57
CA ARG A 134 7.98 0.52 -9.89
C ARG A 134 6.98 -0.08 -10.88
N ARG A 135 6.83 0.52 -12.06
CA ARG A 135 6.05 -0.10 -13.15
C ARG A 135 6.59 -1.48 -13.53
N ARG A 136 7.90 -1.59 -13.73
CA ARG A 136 8.56 -2.89 -14.05
C ARG A 136 8.40 -3.91 -12.94
N TRP A 137 8.50 -3.49 -11.68
CA TRP A 137 8.26 -4.37 -10.54
C TRP A 137 6.80 -4.88 -10.51
N TRP A 138 5.83 -4.01 -10.78
CA TRP A 138 4.40 -4.38 -10.83
C TRP A 138 4.08 -5.39 -11.94
N GLN A 139 4.70 -5.23 -13.10
CA GLN A 139 4.53 -6.11 -14.25
C GLN A 139 4.94 -7.57 -13.98
N LEU A 140 5.66 -7.85 -12.89
CA LEU A 140 5.93 -9.22 -12.45
C LEU A 140 4.64 -9.97 -12.03
N PHE A 141 3.59 -9.24 -11.66
CA PHE A 141 2.34 -9.79 -11.10
C PHE A 141 1.07 -9.36 -11.83
N ALA A 142 1.13 -8.27 -12.62
CA ALA A 142 -0.03 -7.67 -13.29
C ALA A 142 -0.46 -8.39 -14.58
N LYS A 143 -0.30 -9.71 -14.66
CA LYS A 143 -0.67 -10.53 -15.82
C LYS A 143 -2.03 -11.17 -15.69
#